data_AF-E5WTN4-F1
#
_entry.id   AF-E5WTN4-F1
#
_cell.length_a   1.000
_cell.length_b   1.000
_cell.length_c   1.000
_cell.angle_alpha   90.00
_cell.angle_beta   90.00
_cell.angle_gamma   90.00
#
_symmetry.space_group_name_H-M   'P 1'
#
loop_
_entity.id
_entity.type
_entity.pdbx_description
1 polymer ?
#
loop_
_entity_poly.entity_id
_entity_poly.type
_entity_poly.pdbx_seq_one_letter_code
_entity_poly.pdbx_strand_id
1 'polypeptide(L)'
;MPTKDLVGEEIRMKIKEIGILWRNSPNNPLIDVEVLTNWNNLIEEWIADKDMPLIIRKETNKRGQSFVHPCGREIIVSDNTVAIWVYSNVLKGTVFTLSQIKELLSQKELPVVFMATKEIKAKAKYTKPLGSNALSDWKLCHIQPVGFNTNTSIEDLEISDIEDHFRKYVNPNNMFVLPKEIGYLGEIDVFIEEQKR
;
A
#
# COMPACT_ATOMS: atom_id res chain seq x y z
N MET A 1 18.78 -29.64 7.71
CA MET A 1 19.05 -30.08 6.32
C MET A 1 19.02 -28.83 5.45
N PRO A 2 20.04 -28.58 4.59
CA PRO A 2 19.95 -27.48 3.64
C PRO A 2 18.72 -27.69 2.76
N THR A 3 17.90 -26.65 2.62
CA THR A 3 16.73 -26.65 1.76
C THR A 3 17.17 -26.96 0.34
N LYS A 4 16.53 -27.94 -0.31
CA LYS A 4 16.85 -28.30 -1.70
C LYS A 4 16.61 -27.08 -2.59
N ASP A 5 17.65 -26.62 -3.29
CA ASP A 5 17.48 -25.59 -4.31
C ASP A 5 16.76 -26.18 -5.53
N LEU A 6 15.54 -25.70 -5.78
CA LEU A 6 14.71 -26.11 -6.92
C LEU A 6 14.82 -25.16 -8.12
N VAL A 7 15.41 -23.99 -7.92
CA VAL A 7 15.45 -22.92 -8.94
C VAL A 7 16.83 -22.84 -9.59
N GLY A 8 17.90 -22.90 -8.78
CA GLY A 8 19.26 -22.75 -9.27
C GLY A 8 19.64 -21.29 -9.57
N GLU A 9 20.94 -21.02 -9.56
CA GLU A 9 21.50 -19.67 -9.66
C GLU A 9 21.28 -19.04 -11.04
N GLU A 10 21.39 -19.82 -12.13
CA GLU A 10 21.24 -19.31 -13.49
C GLU A 10 19.85 -18.69 -13.72
N ILE A 11 18.78 -19.35 -13.23
CA ILE A 11 17.42 -18.82 -13.33
C ILE A 11 17.28 -17.53 -12.51
N ARG A 12 17.85 -17.46 -11.30
CA ARG A 12 17.82 -16.23 -10.49
C ARG A 12 18.54 -15.09 -11.19
N MET A 13 19.69 -15.35 -11.82
CA MET A 13 20.41 -14.36 -12.60
C MET A 13 19.58 -13.85 -13.78
N LYS A 14 18.82 -14.71 -14.46
CA LYS A 14 17.88 -14.27 -15.50
C LYS A 14 16.73 -13.43 -14.96
N ILE A 15 16.17 -13.78 -13.81
CA ILE A 15 15.13 -12.97 -13.15
C ILE A 15 15.70 -11.59 -12.79
N LYS A 16 16.93 -11.53 -12.27
CA LYS A 16 17.64 -10.29 -11.96
C LYS A 16 17.84 -9.43 -13.21
N GLU A 17 18.32 -10.02 -14.30
CA GLU A 17 18.45 -9.33 -15.60
C GLU A 17 17.11 -8.71 -16.05
N ILE A 18 16.00 -9.44 -15.93
CA ILE A 18 14.66 -8.93 -16.26
C ILE A 18 14.26 -7.77 -15.33
N GLY A 19 14.60 -7.85 -14.03
CA GLY A 19 14.39 -6.77 -13.07
C GLY A 19 15.10 -5.47 -13.47
N ILE A 20 16.37 -5.56 -13.86
CA ILE A 20 17.18 -4.44 -14.34
C ILE A 20 16.60 -3.88 -15.65
N LEU A 21 16.18 -4.77 -16.57
CA LEU A 21 15.56 -4.37 -17.83
C LEU A 21 14.27 -3.59 -17.60
N TRP A 22 13.40 -4.05 -16.68
CA TRP A 22 12.17 -3.32 -16.36
C TRP A 22 12.47 -1.97 -15.69
N ARG A 23 13.37 -1.93 -14.70
CA ARG A 23 13.74 -0.68 -14.01
C ARG A 23 14.16 0.43 -14.97
N ASN A 24 14.94 0.08 -15.98
CA ASN A 24 15.46 1.01 -16.99
C ASN A 24 14.58 1.14 -18.25
N SER A 25 13.44 0.47 -18.29
CA SER A 25 12.54 0.49 -19.43
C SER A 25 11.92 1.87 -19.60
N PRO A 26 11.83 2.40 -20.84
CA PRO A 26 11.07 3.63 -21.10
C PRO A 26 9.57 3.46 -20.82
N ASN A 27 9.08 2.22 -20.70
CA ASN A 27 7.69 1.91 -20.35
C ASN A 27 7.46 1.85 -18.83
N ASN A 28 8.51 1.89 -18.01
CA ASN A 28 8.36 1.98 -16.56
C ASN A 28 8.02 3.43 -16.18
N PRO A 29 6.87 3.71 -15.53
CA PRO A 29 6.47 5.07 -15.24
C PRO A 29 7.52 5.83 -14.43
N LEU A 30 7.97 6.96 -14.99
CA LEU A 30 8.82 7.91 -14.27
C LEU A 30 7.98 8.65 -13.25
N ILE A 31 8.50 8.74 -12.03
CA ILE A 31 7.86 9.44 -10.93
C ILE A 31 8.76 10.57 -10.50
N ASP A 32 8.18 11.75 -10.36
CA ASP A 32 8.88 12.93 -9.87
C ASP A 32 9.35 12.71 -8.41
N VAL A 33 10.63 12.99 -8.15
CA VAL A 33 11.24 12.88 -6.83
C VAL A 33 10.60 13.84 -5.83
N GLU A 34 10.17 15.02 -6.28
CA GLU A 34 9.48 15.99 -5.44
C GLU A 34 8.10 15.46 -5.00
N VAL A 35 7.36 14.78 -5.89
CA VAL A 35 6.09 14.14 -5.56
C VAL A 35 6.30 13.04 -4.51
N LEU A 36 7.32 12.19 -4.68
CA LEU A 36 7.65 11.16 -3.67
C LEU A 36 8.02 11.76 -2.32
N THR A 37 8.79 12.85 -2.32
CA THR A 37 9.22 13.55 -1.10
C THR A 37 8.01 14.13 -0.37
N ASN A 38 7.10 14.79 -1.10
CA ASN A 38 5.86 15.33 -0.53
C ASN A 38 4.98 14.23 0.08
N TRP A 39 4.81 13.10 -0.61
CA TRP A 39 4.06 11.97 -0.07
C TRP A 39 4.72 11.36 1.17
N ASN A 40 6.05 11.21 1.17
CA ASN A 40 6.78 10.71 2.32
C ASN A 40 6.58 11.62 3.55
N ASN A 41 6.72 12.93 3.36
CA ASN A 41 6.52 13.91 4.43
C ASN A 41 5.08 13.89 4.96
N LEU A 42 4.09 13.86 4.05
CA LEU A 42 2.67 13.75 4.41
C LEU A 42 2.39 12.52 5.29
N ILE A 43 3.01 11.38 4.98
CA ILE A 43 2.80 10.13 5.73
C ILE A 43 3.40 10.24 7.13
N GLU A 44 4.58 10.84 7.28
CA GLU A 44 5.17 11.06 8.61
C GLU A 44 4.36 12.08 9.43
N GLU A 45 3.87 13.16 8.81
CA GLU A 45 2.95 14.11 9.44
C GLU A 45 1.65 13.43 9.89
N TRP A 46 1.09 12.57 9.03
CA TRP A 46 -0.10 11.79 9.35
C TRP A 46 0.16 10.86 10.54
N ILE A 47 1.28 10.15 10.55
CA ILE A 47 1.66 9.28 11.68
C ILE A 47 1.82 10.10 12.96
N ALA A 48 2.47 11.27 12.90
CA ALA A 48 2.70 12.11 14.07
C ALA A 48 1.42 12.71 14.68
N ASP A 49 0.41 13.02 13.86
CA ASP A 49 -0.89 13.51 14.34
C ASP A 49 -1.74 12.36 14.93
N LYS A 50 -1.81 12.32 16.27
CA LYS A 50 -2.53 11.28 17.03
C LYS A 50 -4.05 11.30 16.83
N ASP A 51 -4.62 12.41 16.36
CA ASP A 51 -6.04 12.51 16.06
C ASP A 51 -6.37 11.96 14.67
N MET A 52 -5.36 11.78 13.81
CA MET A 52 -5.55 11.18 12.50
C MET A 52 -5.65 9.66 12.59
N PRO A 53 -6.63 9.03 11.91
CA PRO A 53 -6.75 7.59 11.92
C PRO A 53 -5.62 6.94 11.13
N LEU A 54 -5.13 5.78 11.57
CA LEU A 54 -4.21 4.95 10.78
C LEU A 54 -4.98 3.93 9.96
N ILE A 55 -4.44 3.56 8.80
CA ILE A 55 -5.09 2.58 7.92
C ILE A 55 -4.20 1.35 7.78
N ILE A 56 -4.75 0.18 8.05
CA ILE A 56 -3.99 -1.08 7.98
C ILE A 56 -4.58 -2.04 6.97
N ARG A 57 -3.71 -2.91 6.45
CA ARG A 57 -4.06 -4.04 5.60
C ARG A 57 -4.05 -5.31 6.46
N LYS A 58 -5.20 -5.62 7.05
CA LYS A 58 -5.44 -6.77 7.93
C LYS A 58 -6.87 -7.28 7.71
N GLU A 59 -7.15 -8.54 8.03
CA GLU A 59 -8.52 -9.09 8.15
C GLU A 59 -9.50 -8.61 7.06
N THR A 60 -9.40 -9.18 5.86
CA THR A 60 -10.17 -8.73 4.69
C THR A 60 -11.68 -8.72 4.87
N ASN A 61 -12.24 -9.46 5.82
CA ASN A 61 -13.67 -9.42 6.16
C ASN A 61 -14.08 -8.15 6.95
N LYS A 62 -13.13 -7.39 7.49
CA LYS A 62 -13.35 -6.15 8.23
C LYS A 62 -13.09 -4.87 7.41
N ARG A 63 -12.85 -4.99 6.10
CA ARG A 63 -12.66 -3.84 5.18
C ARG A 63 -13.67 -2.71 5.41
N GLY A 64 -13.17 -1.50 5.58
CA GLY A 64 -13.93 -0.28 5.81
C GLY A 64 -14.43 -0.09 7.25
N GLN A 65 -14.28 -1.09 8.12
CA GLN A 65 -14.57 -0.94 9.55
C GLN A 65 -13.44 -0.18 10.24
N SER A 66 -13.78 0.42 11.38
CA SER A 66 -12.87 1.22 12.19
C SER A 66 -12.95 0.76 13.65
N PHE A 67 -11.80 0.79 14.33
CA PHE A 67 -11.63 0.37 15.71
C PHE A 67 -10.94 1.49 16.48
N VAL A 68 -11.27 1.68 17.74
CA VAL A 68 -10.56 2.62 18.60
C VAL A 68 -9.50 1.84 19.36
N HIS A 69 -8.24 2.12 19.09
CA HIS A 69 -7.11 1.52 19.80
C HIS A 69 -7.10 2.02 21.26
N PRO A 70 -6.57 1.26 22.26
CA PRO A 70 -6.49 1.71 23.65
C PRO A 70 -5.82 3.06 23.89
N CYS A 71 -4.95 3.51 22.97
CA CYS A 71 -4.35 4.85 23.03
C CYS A 71 -5.28 5.99 22.58
N GLY A 72 -6.51 5.67 22.15
CA GLY A 72 -7.52 6.61 21.65
C GLY A 72 -7.54 6.81 20.13
N ARG A 73 -6.53 6.31 19.41
CA ARG A 73 -6.40 6.49 17.96
C ARG A 73 -7.33 5.56 17.18
N GLU A 74 -8.00 6.09 16.15
CA GLU A 74 -8.83 5.28 15.26
C GLU A 74 -7.97 4.50 14.26
N ILE A 75 -8.26 3.21 14.10
CA ILE A 75 -7.58 2.30 13.16
C ILE A 75 -8.61 1.78 12.16
N ILE A 76 -8.38 2.03 10.86
CA ILE A 76 -9.27 1.66 9.76
C ILE A 76 -8.70 0.45 9.05
N VAL A 77 -9.53 -0.55 8.81
CA VAL A 77 -9.12 -1.74 8.06
C VAL A 77 -9.39 -1.56 6.57
N SER A 78 -8.39 -1.84 5.73
CA SER A 78 -8.45 -1.79 4.26
C SER A 78 -7.82 -3.04 3.63
N ASP A 79 -8.03 -3.21 2.33
CA ASP A 79 -7.24 -4.14 1.50
C ASP A 79 -6.04 -3.41 0.88
N ASN A 80 -5.77 -3.57 -0.42
CA ASN A 80 -4.74 -2.78 -1.12
C ASN A 80 -5.28 -1.44 -1.64
N THR A 81 -6.55 -1.11 -1.38
CA THR A 81 -7.21 0.06 -1.99
C THR A 81 -6.50 1.37 -1.72
N VAL A 82 -6.12 1.64 -0.47
CA VAL A 82 -5.45 2.91 -0.13
C VAL A 82 -4.08 2.99 -0.81
N ALA A 83 -3.31 1.90 -0.80
CA ALA A 83 -2.03 1.87 -1.51
C ALA A 83 -2.20 2.14 -3.02
N ILE A 84 -3.21 1.55 -3.65
CA ILE A 84 -3.52 1.81 -5.08
C ILE A 84 -3.95 3.26 -5.29
N TRP A 85 -4.78 3.81 -4.39
CA TRP A 85 -5.21 5.21 -4.46
C TRP A 85 -4.03 6.17 -4.33
N VAL A 86 -3.12 5.95 -3.37
CA VAL A 86 -1.90 6.76 -3.21
C VAL A 86 -1.07 6.68 -4.48
N TYR A 87 -0.74 5.48 -4.95
CA TYR A 87 0.14 5.34 -6.10
C TYR A 87 -0.49 5.88 -7.40
N SER A 88 -1.80 5.75 -7.57
CA SER A 88 -2.54 6.37 -8.68
C SER A 88 -2.41 7.90 -8.69
N ASN A 89 -2.42 8.53 -7.51
CA ASN A 89 -2.18 9.98 -7.39
C ASN A 89 -0.72 10.35 -7.65
N VAL A 90 0.22 9.53 -7.17
CA VAL A 90 1.66 9.72 -7.46
C VAL A 90 1.93 9.68 -8.97
N LEU A 91 1.35 8.72 -9.70
CA LEU A 91 1.49 8.63 -11.16
C LEU A 91 0.87 9.83 -11.89
N LYS A 92 -0.09 10.52 -11.28
CA LYS A 92 -0.70 11.76 -11.80
C LYS A 92 0.05 13.02 -11.36
N GLY A 93 1.08 12.90 -10.52
CA GLY A 93 1.79 14.04 -9.92
C GLY A 93 0.99 14.78 -8.84
N THR A 94 -0.11 14.20 -8.34
CA THR A 94 -0.95 14.83 -7.31
C THR A 94 -0.28 14.72 -5.94
N VAL A 95 -0.21 15.84 -5.23
CA VAL A 95 0.23 15.94 -3.84
C VAL A 95 -0.93 16.40 -2.96
N PHE A 96 -0.87 16.04 -1.67
CA PHE A 96 -1.89 16.40 -0.68
C PHE A 96 -1.23 17.01 0.56
N THR A 97 -1.98 17.85 1.27
CA THR A 97 -1.67 18.26 2.64
C THR A 97 -2.41 17.39 3.65
N LEU A 98 -1.93 17.34 4.89
CA LEU A 98 -2.59 16.59 5.96
C LEU A 98 -4.06 17.04 6.16
N SER A 99 -4.33 18.34 6.04
CA SER A 99 -5.68 18.90 6.14
C SER A 99 -6.62 18.36 5.05
N GLN A 100 -6.14 18.20 3.81
CA GLN A 100 -6.94 17.63 2.72
C GLN A 100 -7.24 16.15 2.96
N ILE A 101 -6.27 15.39 3.49
CA ILE A 101 -6.50 13.99 3.87
C ILE A 101 -7.54 13.91 5.00
N LYS A 102 -7.43 14.77 6.02
CA LYS A 102 -8.40 14.87 7.11
C LYS A 102 -9.80 15.17 6.61
N GLU A 103 -9.92 16.10 5.65
CA GLU A 103 -11.18 16.40 4.99
C GLU A 103 -11.76 15.19 4.26
N LEU A 104 -10.96 14.51 3.42
CA LEU A 104 -11.38 13.29 2.71
C LEU A 104 -11.87 12.20 3.67
N LEU A 105 -11.19 12.00 4.80
CA LEU A 105 -11.61 11.03 5.81
C LEU A 105 -12.92 11.45 6.49
N SER A 106 -13.04 12.73 6.88
CA SER A 106 -14.25 13.26 7.55
C SER A 106 -15.48 13.18 6.66
N GLN A 107 -15.31 13.40 5.35
CA GLN A 107 -16.36 13.32 4.34
C GLN A 107 -16.58 11.88 3.85
N LYS A 108 -15.77 10.92 4.32
CA LYS A 108 -15.76 9.51 3.87
C LYS A 108 -15.53 9.35 2.37
N GLU A 109 -14.72 10.24 1.79
CA GLU A 109 -14.37 10.30 0.38
C GLU A 109 -13.00 9.68 0.06
N LEU A 110 -12.18 9.38 1.08
CA LEU A 110 -10.95 8.59 0.89
C LEU A 110 -11.31 7.14 0.55
N PRO A 111 -10.84 6.58 -0.59
CA PRO A 111 -11.14 5.20 -0.95
C PRO A 111 -10.45 4.20 -0.01
N VAL A 112 -11.25 3.36 0.67
CA VAL A 112 -10.75 2.37 1.64
C VAL A 112 -11.10 0.93 1.28
N VAL A 113 -12.00 0.73 0.32
CA VAL A 113 -12.41 -0.60 -0.15
C VAL A 113 -12.35 -0.68 -1.67
N PHE A 114 -12.01 -1.85 -2.20
CA PHE A 114 -11.90 -1.98 -3.67
C PHE A 114 -13.28 -1.86 -4.32
N MET A 115 -14.28 -2.49 -3.69
CA MET A 115 -15.68 -2.48 -4.10
C MET A 115 -16.59 -2.45 -2.87
N ALA A 116 -17.65 -1.63 -2.91
CA ALA A 116 -18.60 -1.48 -1.82
C ALA A 116 -19.73 -2.53 -1.91
N THR A 117 -19.45 -3.76 -1.45
CA THR A 117 -20.45 -4.85 -1.41
C THR A 117 -21.56 -4.57 -0.40
N LYS A 118 -22.68 -5.28 -0.49
CA LYS A 118 -23.79 -5.16 0.47
C LYS A 118 -23.34 -5.41 1.91
N GLU A 119 -22.48 -6.41 2.12
CA GLU A 119 -21.94 -6.73 3.44
C GLU A 119 -21.08 -5.59 4.00
N ILE A 120 -20.18 -5.03 3.18
CA ILE A 120 -19.34 -3.89 3.58
C ILE A 120 -20.24 -2.71 3.96
N LYS A 121 -21.22 -2.35 3.13
CA LYS A 121 -22.14 -1.24 3.41
C LYS A 121 -22.93 -1.40 4.72
N ALA A 122 -23.17 -2.63 5.17
CA ALA A 122 -23.89 -2.90 6.41
C ALA A 122 -23.02 -2.78 7.67
N LYS A 123 -21.70 -3.01 7.57
CA LYS A 123 -20.80 -3.11 8.73
C LYS A 123 -19.74 -2.01 8.79
N ALA A 124 -19.36 -1.43 7.67
CA ALA A 124 -18.23 -0.51 7.55
C ALA A 124 -18.61 0.95 7.84
N LYS A 125 -17.74 1.66 8.55
CA LYS A 125 -17.82 3.12 8.73
C LYS A 125 -17.48 3.86 7.42
N TYR A 126 -16.50 3.32 6.69
CA TYR A 126 -15.94 3.88 5.45
C TYR A 126 -16.22 2.92 4.28
N THR A 127 -16.93 3.40 3.26
CA THR A 127 -17.43 2.54 2.17
C THR A 127 -17.04 3.02 0.78
N LYS A 128 -16.27 4.11 0.66
CA LYS A 128 -15.88 4.67 -0.63
C LYS A 128 -15.07 3.65 -1.44
N PRO A 129 -15.54 3.28 -2.64
CA PRO A 129 -14.82 2.37 -3.52
C PRO A 129 -13.66 3.07 -4.23
N LEU A 130 -12.66 2.30 -4.68
CA LEU A 130 -11.49 2.78 -5.43
C LEU A 130 -11.86 3.59 -6.69
N GLY A 131 -12.88 3.12 -7.43
CA GLY A 131 -13.42 3.81 -8.61
C GLY A 131 -12.36 4.10 -9.68
N SER A 132 -12.36 5.33 -10.19
CA SER A 132 -11.45 5.80 -11.25
C SER A 132 -9.98 5.91 -10.85
N ASN A 133 -9.67 5.67 -9.56
CA ASN A 133 -8.28 5.59 -9.10
C ASN A 133 -7.69 4.18 -9.27
N ALA A 134 -8.47 3.22 -9.77
CA ALA A 134 -7.95 1.91 -10.11
C ALA A 134 -6.85 2.00 -11.18
N LEU A 135 -5.77 1.23 -10.98
CA LEU A 135 -4.71 1.07 -11.96
C LEU A 135 -5.13 -0.03 -12.95
N SER A 136 -5.85 0.35 -14.02
CA SER A 136 -6.45 -0.59 -14.97
C SER A 136 -5.44 -1.51 -15.65
N ASP A 137 -4.27 -1.00 -16.01
CA ASP A 137 -3.28 -1.71 -16.82
C ASP A 137 -2.08 -2.18 -15.98
N TRP A 138 -2.04 -1.77 -14.71
CA TRP A 138 -0.93 -2.02 -13.82
C TRP A 138 -1.33 -2.91 -12.65
N LYS A 139 -0.37 -3.70 -12.18
CA LYS A 139 -0.37 -4.32 -10.87
C LYS A 139 0.55 -3.50 -9.97
N LEU A 140 0.01 -3.06 -8.83
CA LEU A 140 0.81 -2.47 -7.75
C LEU A 140 1.52 -3.58 -6.97
N CYS A 141 2.81 -3.39 -6.74
CA CYS A 141 3.66 -4.27 -5.95
C CYS A 141 4.33 -3.47 -4.83
N HIS A 142 4.67 -4.16 -3.75
CA HIS A 142 5.41 -3.58 -2.63
C HIS A 142 6.83 -4.15 -2.59
N ILE A 143 7.81 -3.31 -2.24
CA ILE A 143 9.21 -3.72 -2.09
C ILE A 143 9.39 -4.52 -0.80
N GLN A 144 8.94 -3.94 0.31
CA GLN A 144 8.82 -4.59 1.61
C GLN A 144 7.39 -5.10 1.76
N PRO A 145 7.20 -6.32 2.29
CA PRO A 145 5.87 -6.89 2.48
C PRO A 145 5.02 -6.04 3.44
N VAL A 146 3.73 -5.91 3.09
CA VAL A 146 2.74 -5.09 3.82
C VAL A 146 1.54 -5.90 4.30
N GLY A 147 1.73 -7.21 4.53
CA GLY A 147 0.73 -8.04 5.18
C GLY A 147 0.88 -7.95 6.70
N PHE A 148 -0.16 -7.49 7.41
CA PHE A 148 -0.18 -7.51 8.87
C PHE A 148 -0.46 -8.95 9.36
N ASN A 149 0.52 -9.84 9.19
CA ASN A 149 0.38 -11.30 9.30
C ASN A 149 0.39 -11.82 10.74
N THR A 150 -0.52 -11.32 11.57
CA THR A 150 -0.76 -11.84 12.92
C THR A 150 -2.26 -12.05 13.17
N ASN A 151 -2.56 -13.01 14.06
CA ASN A 151 -3.90 -13.26 14.58
C ASN A 151 -4.24 -12.37 15.79
N THR A 152 -3.29 -11.58 16.29
CA THR A 152 -3.53 -10.58 17.34
C THR A 152 -4.64 -9.63 16.92
N SER A 153 -5.55 -9.31 17.85
CA SER A 153 -6.61 -8.33 17.64
C SER A 153 -6.02 -6.94 17.39
N ILE A 154 -6.77 -6.00 16.81
CA ILE A 154 -6.22 -4.66 16.51
C ILE A 154 -5.94 -3.90 17.80
N GLU A 155 -6.73 -4.16 18.83
CA GLU A 155 -6.69 -3.57 20.15
C GLU A 155 -5.48 -4.02 20.99
N ASP A 156 -4.94 -5.20 20.70
CA ASP A 156 -3.79 -5.79 21.40
C ASP A 156 -2.45 -5.57 20.66
N LEU A 157 -2.46 -4.89 19.52
CA LEU A 157 -1.23 -4.54 18.80
C LEU A 157 -0.54 -3.36 19.44
N GLU A 158 0.79 -3.34 19.43
CA GLU A 158 1.51 -2.13 19.81
C GLU A 158 1.25 -1.04 18.77
N ILE A 159 0.98 0.18 19.23
CA ILE A 159 0.69 1.30 18.32
C ILE A 159 1.86 1.57 17.35
N SER A 160 3.09 1.35 17.80
CA SER A 160 4.29 1.47 16.95
C SER A 160 4.29 0.47 15.79
N ASP A 161 3.80 -0.75 16.00
CA ASP A 161 3.70 -1.75 14.92
C ASP A 161 2.64 -1.33 13.90
N ILE A 162 1.55 -0.70 14.36
CA ILE A 162 0.51 -0.16 13.49
C ILE A 162 1.04 1.04 12.68
N GLU A 163 1.78 1.94 13.31
CA GLU A 163 2.43 3.09 12.65
C GLU A 163 3.43 2.62 11.59
N ASP A 164 4.28 1.65 11.92
CA ASP A 164 5.25 1.06 11.00
C ASP A 164 4.58 0.33 9.83
N HIS A 165 3.49 -0.38 10.10
CA HIS A 165 2.71 -1.00 9.04
C HIS A 165 2.09 0.06 8.13
N PHE A 166 1.42 1.07 8.69
CA PHE A 166 0.80 2.14 7.90
C PHE A 166 1.84 2.81 7.00
N ARG A 167 3.00 3.18 7.57
CA ARG A 167 4.14 3.74 6.83
C ARG A 167 4.50 2.87 5.63
N LYS A 168 4.75 1.58 5.82
CA LYS A 168 5.10 0.65 4.72
C LYS A 168 3.96 0.46 3.72
N TYR A 169 2.72 0.43 4.22
CA TYR A 169 1.53 0.14 3.44
C TYR A 169 1.19 1.26 2.47
N VAL A 170 1.30 2.52 2.87
CA VAL A 170 0.90 3.67 2.04
C VAL A 170 2.05 4.47 1.43
N ASN A 171 3.32 4.22 1.81
CA ASN A 171 4.45 4.98 1.28
C ASN A 171 4.82 4.57 -0.16
N PRO A 172 4.77 5.48 -1.14
CA PRO A 172 5.09 5.16 -2.52
C PRO A 172 6.56 4.79 -2.75
N ASN A 173 7.47 5.14 -1.83
CA ASN A 173 8.86 4.65 -1.87
C ASN A 173 8.95 3.13 -1.63
N ASN A 174 7.93 2.54 -1.01
CA ASN A 174 7.80 1.09 -0.85
C ASN A 174 7.03 0.43 -2.01
N MET A 175 6.76 1.15 -3.11
CA MET A 175 5.88 0.68 -4.18
C MET A 175 6.47 0.83 -5.57
N PHE A 176 6.10 -0.10 -6.44
CA PHE A 176 6.32 -0.02 -7.88
C PHE A 176 5.14 -0.64 -8.62
N VAL A 177 5.10 -0.42 -9.93
CA VAL A 177 4.06 -0.99 -10.80
C VAL A 177 4.67 -1.84 -11.90
N LEU A 178 3.91 -2.86 -12.29
CA LEU A 178 4.19 -3.70 -13.43
C LEU A 178 2.96 -3.75 -14.34
N PRO A 179 3.13 -3.81 -15.67
CA PRO A 179 2.05 -4.19 -16.56
C PRO A 179 1.46 -5.52 -16.08
N LYS A 180 0.14 -5.67 -16.13
CA LYS A 180 -0.54 -6.88 -15.63
C LYS A 180 0.00 -8.17 -16.25
N GLU A 181 0.44 -8.11 -17.51
CA GLU A 181 1.05 -9.22 -18.25
C GLU A 181 2.28 -9.82 -17.54
N ILE A 182 3.07 -8.99 -16.86
CA ILE A 182 4.28 -9.42 -16.14
C ILE A 182 4.15 -9.26 -14.61
N GLY A 183 2.94 -8.95 -14.12
CA GLY A 183 2.72 -8.56 -12.71
C GLY A 183 3.14 -9.62 -11.68
N TYR A 184 3.21 -10.89 -12.05
CA TYR A 184 3.68 -11.95 -11.15
C TYR A 184 5.18 -11.89 -10.84
N LEU A 185 5.98 -11.19 -11.66
CA LEU A 185 7.40 -10.95 -11.35
C LEU A 185 7.56 -10.13 -10.07
N GLY A 186 6.61 -9.25 -9.77
CA GLY A 186 6.60 -8.46 -8.54
C GLY A 186 6.22 -9.22 -7.27
N GLU A 187 6.16 -10.55 -7.32
CA GLU A 187 6.07 -11.45 -6.16
C GLU A 187 7.39 -12.23 -5.95
N ILE A 188 8.41 -11.99 -6.78
CA ILE A 188 9.69 -12.71 -6.74
C ILE A 188 10.75 -11.79 -6.12
N ASP A 189 11.27 -12.16 -4.95
CA ASP A 189 12.24 -11.34 -4.20
C ASP A 189 13.41 -10.85 -5.06
N VAL A 190 14.03 -11.76 -5.84
CA VAL A 190 15.16 -11.42 -6.72
C VAL A 190 14.80 -10.33 -7.75
N PHE A 191 13.57 -10.30 -8.24
CA PHE A 191 13.10 -9.25 -9.15
C PHE A 191 12.81 -7.94 -8.39
N ILE A 192 12.16 -8.05 -7.22
CA ILE A 192 11.77 -6.92 -6.36
C ILE A 192 13.00 -6.13 -5.90
N GLU A 193 14.08 -6.82 -5.54
CA GLU A 193 15.35 -6.20 -5.13
C GLU A 193 15.86 -5.19 -6.18
N GLU A 194 15.70 -5.52 -7.46
CA GLU A 194 16.12 -4.62 -8.55
C GLU A 194 15.22 -3.38 -8.69
N GLN A 195 14.02 -3.37 -8.11
CA GLN A 195 13.09 -2.24 -8.17
C GLN A 195 13.29 -1.21 -7.05
N LYS A 196 14.18 -1.50 -6.08
CA LYS A 196 14.52 -0.58 -4.99
C LYS A 196 15.12 0.72 -5.52
N ARG A 197 14.52 1.85 -5.15
CA ARG A 197 14.97 3.20 -5.54
C ARG A 197 16.14 3.66 -4.69
#